data_AF-A0A5P8WCF2-F1
#
_entry.id   AF-A0A5P8WCF2-F1
#
_cell.length_a   1.000
_cell.length_b   1.000
_cell.length_c   1.000
_cell.angle_alpha   90.00
_cell.angle_beta   90.00
_cell.angle_gamma   90.00
#
_symmetry.space_group_name_H-M   'P 1'
#
loop_
_entity.id
_entity.type
_entity.pdbx_description
1 polymer ?
#
loop_
_entity_poly.entity_id
_entity_poly.type
_entity_poly.pdbx_seq_one_letter_code
_entity_poly.pdbx_strand_id
1 'polypeptide(L)'
;MVRRDFRKCASPLCGGYFIKLVNLKATPCLDGVFRSECYVSAIDWSSLKVSPYELIKIQNDDGSRVILRGNIVPVTFPGFGEFGNLRVKEAFIATINAPAKGTFVALKDNGIRCITTPCFSTNQLVLNKPRISQVSSIDLSQTGATQKQLDAATSEIFGKGLIAVGITEVIENVDPTNRGTQFVGTQFYLRVEPK
;
A
#
# COMPACT_ATOMS: atom_id res chain seq x y z
N MET A 1 6.39 -0.72 1.64
CA MET A 1 6.24 -1.54 2.87
C MET A 1 7.33 -1.16 3.85
N VAL A 2 7.08 -1.38 5.13
CA VAL A 2 7.97 -1.02 6.24
C VAL A 2 8.32 -2.29 7.02
N ARG A 3 9.53 -2.37 7.54
CA ARG A 3 9.94 -3.40 8.50
C ARG A 3 10.78 -2.74 9.57
N ARG A 4 10.48 -2.99 10.83
CA ARG A 4 11.26 -2.41 11.93
C ARG A 4 12.67 -3.00 11.98
N ASP A 5 13.65 -2.16 12.30
CA ASP A 5 15.02 -2.60 12.58
C ASP A 5 15.17 -2.96 14.07
N PHE A 6 15.33 -4.25 14.35
CA PHE A 6 15.48 -4.77 15.71
C PHE A 6 16.93 -4.96 16.15
N ARG A 7 17.91 -4.53 15.33
CA ARG A 7 19.32 -4.58 15.72
C ARG A 7 19.54 -3.68 16.94
N LYS A 8 20.34 -4.17 17.90
CA LYS A 8 20.68 -3.46 19.15
C LYS A 8 22.03 -2.76 19.00
N CYS A 9 22.03 -1.45 18.82
CA CYS A 9 23.20 -0.59 18.67
C CYS A 9 22.80 0.89 18.91
N ALA A 10 23.76 1.82 18.81
CA ALA A 10 23.47 3.25 18.97
C ALA A 10 22.64 3.80 17.79
N SER A 11 21.56 4.51 18.09
CA SER A 11 20.87 5.35 17.11
C SER A 11 21.82 6.45 16.60
N PRO A 12 21.84 6.80 15.30
CA PRO A 12 20.93 6.40 14.22
C PRO A 12 21.39 5.20 13.38
N LEU A 13 22.35 4.38 13.84
CA LEU A 13 22.88 3.25 13.06
C LEU A 13 21.90 2.06 13.00
N CYS A 14 20.99 1.96 13.98
CA CYS A 14 19.93 0.97 14.05
C CYS A 14 18.75 1.47 14.88
N GLY A 15 17.72 0.61 15.03
CA GLY A 15 16.48 0.95 15.74
C GLY A 15 15.48 1.75 14.90
N GLY A 16 15.84 2.02 13.63
CA GLY A 16 14.99 2.67 12.64
C GLY A 16 14.13 1.67 11.87
N TYR A 17 14.06 1.84 10.55
CA TYR A 17 13.20 1.05 9.69
C TYR A 17 13.88 0.69 8.37
N PHE A 18 13.52 -0.47 7.83
CA PHE A 18 13.82 -0.83 6.46
C PHE A 18 12.57 -0.62 5.61
N ILE A 19 12.73 0.10 4.50
CA ILE A 19 11.64 0.39 3.58
C ILE A 19 11.92 -0.23 2.21
N LYS A 20 10.85 -0.69 1.57
CA LYS A 20 10.91 -1.20 0.19
C LYS A 20 9.74 -0.72 -0.65
N LEU A 21 10.01 -0.43 -1.91
CA LEU A 21 8.97 -0.19 -2.91
C LEU A 21 8.24 -1.50 -3.23
N VAL A 22 6.91 -1.48 -3.12
CA VAL A 22 6.09 -2.64 -3.51
C VAL A 22 6.19 -2.89 -5.01
N ASN A 23 6.07 -4.15 -5.43
CA ASN A 23 6.20 -4.63 -6.82
C ASN A 23 7.57 -4.45 -7.50
N LEU A 24 8.55 -3.86 -6.83
CA LEU A 24 9.91 -3.67 -7.36
C LEU A 24 10.91 -4.55 -6.61
N LYS A 25 11.94 -5.02 -7.32
CA LYS A 25 13.04 -5.79 -6.74
C LYS A 25 14.05 -4.91 -6.01
N ALA A 26 14.11 -3.62 -6.36
CA ALA A 26 15.05 -2.67 -5.79
C ALA A 26 14.36 -1.33 -5.49
N THR A 27 14.89 -0.67 -4.47
CA THR A 27 14.46 0.61 -3.92
C THR A 27 15.67 1.56 -3.99
N PRO A 28 15.51 2.78 -4.55
CA PRO A 28 16.56 3.77 -4.51
C PRO A 28 16.73 4.27 -3.08
N CYS A 29 17.92 4.07 -2.52
CA CYS A 29 18.27 4.55 -1.18
C CYS A 29 18.81 5.98 -1.23
N LEU A 30 19.01 6.59 -0.05
CA LEU A 30 19.47 7.97 0.05
C LEU A 30 20.81 8.21 -0.67
N ASP A 31 21.70 7.23 -0.64
CA ASP A 31 23.01 7.23 -1.30
C ASP A 31 22.94 7.05 -2.83
N GLY A 32 21.73 7.01 -3.41
CA GLY A 32 21.52 6.76 -4.84
C GLY A 32 21.68 5.30 -5.25
N VAL A 33 22.05 4.40 -4.33
CA VAL A 33 22.24 2.98 -4.62
C VAL A 33 20.90 2.25 -4.54
N PHE A 34 20.65 1.40 -5.53
CA PHE A 34 19.48 0.53 -5.55
C PHE A 34 19.71 -0.73 -4.72
N ARG A 35 18.86 -0.95 -3.70
CA ARG A 35 18.94 -2.13 -2.81
C ARG A 35 17.56 -2.78 -2.65
N SER A 36 17.49 -4.02 -2.18
CA SER A 36 16.19 -4.69 -1.92
C SER A 36 15.33 -3.93 -0.90
N GLU A 37 15.99 -3.29 0.07
CA GLU A 37 15.40 -2.39 1.05
C GLU A 37 16.41 -1.31 1.47
N CYS A 38 15.92 -0.17 1.91
CA CYS A 38 16.72 0.96 2.37
C CYS A 38 16.51 1.20 3.85
N TYR A 39 17.59 1.41 4.59
CA TYR A 39 17.50 1.83 5.98
C TYR A 39 17.12 3.32 6.06
N VAL A 40 16.16 3.63 6.92
CA VAL A 40 15.82 5.00 7.35
C VAL A 40 15.89 5.07 8.86
N SER A 41 16.51 6.13 9.39
CA SER A 41 16.69 6.33 10.84
C SER A 41 15.38 6.57 11.56
N ALA A 42 14.44 7.26 10.92
CA ALA A 42 13.11 7.51 11.46
C ALA A 42 12.05 7.65 10.37
N ILE A 43 10.78 7.57 10.79
CA ILE A 43 9.62 7.91 9.97
C ILE A 43 9.00 9.18 10.54
N ASP A 44 8.89 10.21 9.69
CA ASP A 44 8.22 11.46 10.01
C ASP A 44 6.74 11.36 9.64
N TRP A 45 5.90 11.33 10.68
CA TRP A 45 4.45 11.17 10.62
C TRP A 45 3.69 12.50 10.68
N SER A 46 4.39 13.62 10.80
CA SER A 46 3.81 14.94 11.08
C SER A 46 2.74 15.37 10.06
N SER A 47 2.87 14.93 8.81
CA SER A 47 1.92 15.27 7.74
C SER A 47 0.55 14.59 7.88
N LEU A 48 0.46 13.47 8.61
CA LEU A 48 -0.77 12.68 8.67
C LEU A 48 -1.84 13.34 9.53
N LYS A 49 -1.47 14.22 10.48
CA LYS A 49 -2.42 14.92 11.37
C LYS A 49 -3.42 13.97 12.07
N VAL A 50 -2.94 12.80 12.46
CA VAL A 50 -3.74 11.78 13.16
C VAL A 50 -3.53 11.87 14.66
N SER A 51 -4.45 11.28 15.44
CA SER A 51 -4.33 11.30 16.89
C SER A 51 -3.10 10.49 17.38
N PRO A 52 -2.49 10.85 18.52
CA PRO A 52 -1.38 10.09 19.09
C PRO A 52 -1.71 8.60 19.31
N TYR A 53 -2.96 8.29 19.66
CA TYR A 53 -3.43 6.91 19.84
C TYR A 53 -3.40 6.11 18.54
N GLU A 54 -3.85 6.70 17.41
CA GLU A 54 -3.78 6.05 16.10
C GLU A 54 -2.34 5.88 15.62
N LEU A 55 -1.47 6.86 15.88
CA LEU A 55 -0.04 6.75 15.59
C LEU A 55 0.60 5.59 16.35
N ILE A 56 0.32 5.45 17.64
CA ILE A 56 0.83 4.33 18.44
C ILE A 56 0.36 3.00 17.87
N LYS A 57 -0.90 2.90 17.45
CA LYS A 57 -1.44 1.67 16.82
C LYS A 57 -0.70 1.32 15.52
N ILE A 58 -0.35 2.32 14.71
CA ILE A 58 0.43 2.12 13.48
C ILE A 58 1.87 1.73 13.79
N GLN A 59 2.50 2.38 14.76
CA GLN A 59 3.91 2.18 15.11
C GLN A 59 4.17 0.88 15.87
N ASN A 60 3.17 0.38 16.61
CA ASN A 60 3.22 -0.91 17.29
C ASN A 60 2.99 -2.09 16.34
N ASP A 61 2.57 -1.83 15.11
CA ASP A 61 2.64 -2.84 14.06
C ASP A 61 4.10 -3.19 13.78
N ASP A 62 4.40 -4.46 13.52
CA ASP A 62 5.75 -4.89 13.13
C ASP A 62 6.18 -4.35 11.75
N GLY A 63 5.30 -3.61 11.08
CA GLY A 63 5.46 -2.97 9.78
C GLY A 63 4.93 -3.83 8.64
N SER A 64 4.65 -5.11 8.89
CA SER A 64 4.18 -6.07 7.88
C SER A 64 2.82 -5.68 7.30
N ARG A 65 2.02 -4.91 8.05
CA ARG A 65 0.66 -4.47 7.66
C ARG A 65 0.59 -3.02 7.21
N VAL A 66 1.72 -2.31 7.11
CA VAL A 66 1.73 -0.88 6.80
C VAL A 66 2.31 -0.60 5.41
N ILE A 67 1.53 0.12 4.60
CA ILE A 67 2.00 0.75 3.37
C ILE A 67 2.07 2.26 3.61
N LEU A 68 3.23 2.83 3.29
CA LEU A 68 3.45 4.27 3.36
C LEU A 68 3.69 4.79 1.95
N ARG A 69 3.13 5.97 1.67
CA ARG A 69 3.55 6.81 0.55
C ARG A 69 4.28 8.01 1.12
N GLY A 70 5.48 8.26 0.62
CA GLY A 70 6.35 9.31 1.15
C GLY A 70 7.64 9.41 0.36
N ASN A 71 8.54 10.28 0.83
CA ASN A 71 9.87 10.48 0.25
C ASN A 71 10.93 10.25 1.32
N ILE A 72 12.07 9.66 0.92
CA ILE A 72 13.26 9.67 1.77
C ILE A 72 13.87 11.07 1.68
N VAL A 73 14.15 11.67 2.82
CA VAL A 73 14.82 12.97 2.92
C VAL A 73 16.11 12.83 3.74
N PRO A 74 17.21 13.49 3.33
CA PRO A 74 18.45 13.50 4.09
C PRO A 74 18.29 14.23 5.43
N VAL A 75 18.91 13.70 6.48
CA VAL A 75 19.00 14.31 7.81
C VAL A 75 20.41 14.08 8.36
N THR A 76 21.07 15.16 8.79
CA THR A 76 22.41 15.11 9.37
C THR A 76 22.35 14.86 10.86
N PHE A 77 23.10 13.86 11.33
CA PHE A 77 23.29 13.53 12.73
C PHE A 77 24.73 13.88 13.15
N PRO A 78 24.92 14.78 14.13
CA PRO A 78 26.25 15.13 14.62
C PRO A 78 27.05 13.89 15.04
N GLY A 79 28.25 13.74 14.50
CA GLY A 79 29.14 12.60 14.77
C GLY A 79 28.82 11.29 14.04
N PHE A 80 27.69 11.20 13.32
CA PHE A 80 27.30 9.99 12.58
C PHE A 80 27.16 10.20 11.08
N GLY A 81 27.00 11.44 10.61
CA GLY A 81 26.86 11.77 9.19
C GLY A 81 25.40 11.88 8.74
N GLU A 82 25.14 11.65 7.46
CA GLU A 82 23.81 11.80 6.86
C GLU A 82 23.05 10.47 6.80
N PHE A 83 21.78 10.49 7.22
CA PHE A 83 20.85 9.36 7.19
C PHE A 83 19.54 9.76 6.52
N GLY A 84 18.81 8.76 6.01
CA GLY A 84 17.49 8.98 5.43
C GLY A 84 16.41 8.96 6.50
N ASN A 85 15.51 9.93 6.48
CA ASN A 85 14.21 9.83 7.15
C ASN A 85 13.10 9.66 6.09
N LEU A 86 12.12 8.81 6.36
CA LEU A 86 10.94 8.71 5.51
C LEU A 86 9.93 9.77 5.93
N ARG A 87 9.75 10.81 5.12
CA ARG A 87 8.65 11.77 5.28
C ARG A 87 7.39 11.20 4.64
N VAL A 88 6.46 10.77 5.50
CA VAL A 88 5.18 10.21 5.08
C VAL A 88 4.31 11.31 4.49
N LYS A 89 3.43 10.94 3.55
CA LYS A 89 2.32 11.76 3.05
C LYS A 89 1.00 11.05 3.29
N GLU A 90 0.97 9.74 3.08
CA GLU A 90 -0.20 8.90 3.27
C GLU A 90 0.24 7.58 3.92
N ALA A 91 -0.59 7.05 4.81
CA ALA A 91 -0.42 5.75 5.42
C ALA A 91 -1.65 4.89 5.20
N PHE A 92 -1.44 3.60 5.02
CA PHE A 92 -2.48 2.62 4.80
C PHE A 92 -2.20 1.37 5.65
N ILE A 93 -3.24 0.85 6.29
CA ILE A 93 -3.14 -0.30 7.19
C ILE A 93 -3.93 -1.46 6.60
N ALA A 94 -3.33 -2.64 6.62
CA ALA A 94 -3.97 -3.87 6.21
C ALA A 94 -5.19 -4.18 7.10
N THR A 95 -6.28 -4.64 6.51
CA THR A 95 -7.53 -4.88 7.25
C THR A 95 -7.54 -6.20 8.01
N ILE A 96 -6.74 -7.17 7.58
CA ILE A 96 -6.58 -8.47 8.24
C ILE A 96 -5.13 -8.71 8.63
N ASN A 97 -4.92 -9.58 9.62
CA ASN A 97 -3.59 -10.00 10.06
C ASN A 97 -3.09 -11.20 9.23
N ALA A 98 -2.86 -10.98 7.94
CA ALA A 98 -2.35 -11.98 7.01
C ALA A 98 -1.30 -11.39 6.07
N PRO A 99 -0.28 -12.18 5.68
CA PRO A 99 0.76 -11.71 4.77
C PRO A 99 0.18 -11.40 3.38
N ALA A 100 0.57 -10.26 2.83
CA ALA A 100 0.22 -9.86 1.47
C ALA A 100 0.81 -10.81 0.43
N LYS A 101 -0.02 -11.33 -0.49
CA LYS A 101 0.40 -12.20 -1.59
C LYS A 101 -0.14 -11.67 -2.92
N GLY A 102 0.75 -11.48 -3.89
CA GLY A 102 0.41 -11.05 -5.24
C GLY A 102 0.94 -9.66 -5.59
N THR A 103 0.29 -9.02 -6.55
CA THR A 103 0.67 -7.70 -7.06
C THR A 103 -0.09 -6.62 -6.32
N PHE A 104 0.63 -5.62 -5.82
CA PHE A 104 0.01 -4.44 -5.19
C PHE A 104 -0.55 -3.51 -6.27
N VAL A 105 -1.81 -3.13 -6.16
CA VAL A 105 -2.51 -2.28 -7.11
C VAL A 105 -3.28 -1.18 -6.37
N ALA A 106 -3.53 -0.07 -7.07
CA ALA A 106 -4.61 0.84 -6.73
C ALA A 106 -5.82 0.54 -7.62
N LEU A 107 -6.97 0.28 -7.00
CA LEU A 107 -8.26 0.09 -7.66
C LEU A 107 -9.06 1.38 -7.51
N LYS A 108 -9.49 1.97 -8.64
CA LYS A 108 -10.19 3.25 -8.64
C LYS A 108 -11.30 3.28 -9.69
N ASP A 109 -12.48 3.76 -9.30
CA ASP A 109 -13.57 4.03 -10.23
C ASP A 109 -13.10 5.01 -11.31
N ASN A 110 -13.43 4.70 -12.56
CA ASN A 110 -13.04 5.49 -13.73
C ASN A 110 -14.20 6.31 -14.31
N GLY A 111 -15.33 6.36 -13.62
CA GLY A 111 -16.51 7.12 -14.01
C GLY A 111 -17.42 6.44 -15.04
N ILE A 112 -17.03 5.28 -15.60
CA ILE A 112 -17.89 4.53 -16.52
C ILE A 112 -19.11 4.03 -15.75
N ARG A 113 -20.30 4.32 -16.29
CA ARG A 113 -21.59 3.80 -15.81
C ARG A 113 -22.08 2.78 -16.82
N CYS A 114 -22.30 1.55 -16.37
CA CYS A 114 -22.58 0.44 -17.27
C CYS A 114 -24.07 0.22 -17.51
N ILE A 115 -24.40 -0.12 -18.76
CA ILE A 115 -25.75 -0.51 -19.18
C ILE A 115 -25.83 -2.04 -19.31
N THR A 116 -24.73 -2.69 -19.71
CA THR A 116 -24.60 -4.15 -19.88
C THR A 116 -23.33 -4.67 -19.19
N THR A 117 -23.22 -5.99 -19.03
CA THR A 117 -22.08 -6.69 -18.42
C THR A 117 -21.18 -7.31 -19.51
N PRO A 118 -19.85 -7.45 -19.31
CA PRO A 118 -19.01 -7.01 -18.18
C PRO A 118 -18.77 -5.49 -18.12
N CYS A 119 -18.70 -4.96 -16.90
CA CYS A 119 -18.57 -3.52 -16.64
C CYS A 119 -17.14 -3.11 -16.24
N PHE A 120 -16.34 -2.59 -17.17
CA PHE A 120 -14.96 -2.15 -16.93
C PHE A 120 -14.86 -0.76 -16.27
N SER A 121 -15.64 -0.52 -15.22
CA SER A 121 -15.71 0.77 -14.51
C SER A 121 -14.60 1.01 -13.49
N THR A 122 -13.68 0.05 -13.31
CA THR A 122 -12.57 0.18 -12.37
C THR A 122 -11.23 0.13 -13.10
N ASN A 123 -10.43 1.17 -12.91
CA ASN A 123 -9.00 1.16 -13.27
C ASN A 123 -8.19 0.42 -12.20
N GLN A 124 -7.30 -0.44 -12.67
CA GLN A 124 -6.28 -1.12 -11.89
C GLN A 124 -4.90 -0.54 -12.25
N LEU A 125 -4.27 0.14 -11.30
CA LEU A 125 -2.95 0.72 -11.46
C LEU A 125 -1.94 -0.09 -10.65
N VAL A 126 -0.94 -0.67 -11.31
CA VAL A 126 0.11 -1.42 -10.60
C VAL A 126 1.02 -0.45 -9.87
N LEU A 127 1.10 -0.55 -8.55
CA LEU A 127 1.90 0.39 -7.75
C LEU A 127 3.38 0.32 -8.14
N ASN A 128 4.02 1.49 -8.22
CA ASN A 128 5.41 1.69 -8.63
C ASN A 128 5.77 1.16 -10.04
N LYS A 129 4.79 0.95 -10.92
CA LYS A 129 5.00 0.59 -12.32
C LYS A 129 4.08 1.41 -13.24
N PRO A 130 4.48 1.72 -14.47
CA PRO A 130 3.65 2.46 -15.43
C PRO A 130 2.60 1.54 -16.11
N ARG A 131 1.98 0.62 -15.36
CA ARG A 131 1.01 -0.35 -15.90
C ARG A 131 -0.38 -0.04 -15.37
N ILE A 132 -1.30 0.23 -16.30
CA ILE A 132 -2.71 0.47 -16.04
C ILE A 132 -3.51 -0.55 -16.86
N SER A 133 -4.52 -1.14 -16.26
CA SER A 133 -5.53 -1.97 -16.91
C SER A 133 -6.90 -1.64 -16.33
N GLN A 134 -7.96 -2.23 -16.88
CA GLN A 134 -9.29 -2.17 -16.29
C GLN A 134 -9.69 -3.55 -15.78
N VAL A 135 -10.56 -3.58 -14.78
CA VAL A 135 -11.20 -4.80 -14.31
C VAL A 135 -12.71 -4.63 -14.34
N SER A 136 -13.41 -5.71 -14.65
CA SER A 136 -14.87 -5.75 -14.73
C SER A 136 -15.53 -6.06 -13.39
N SER A 137 -14.78 -6.62 -12.45
CA SER A 137 -15.24 -6.94 -11.10
C SER A 137 -14.07 -7.02 -10.12
N ILE A 138 -14.40 -6.92 -8.84
CA ILE A 138 -13.46 -7.03 -7.72
C ILE A 138 -14.04 -8.06 -6.76
N ASP A 139 -13.25 -9.07 -6.41
CA ASP A 139 -13.57 -10.03 -5.36
C ASP A 139 -12.62 -9.84 -4.18
N LEU A 140 -13.17 -9.51 -3.02
CA LEU A 140 -12.45 -9.39 -1.75
C LEU A 140 -12.90 -10.45 -0.73
N SER A 141 -13.72 -11.42 -1.13
CA SER A 141 -14.29 -12.44 -0.24
C SER A 141 -13.20 -13.29 0.43
N GLN A 142 -12.11 -13.57 -0.28
CA GLN A 142 -10.97 -14.36 0.21
C GLN A 142 -10.16 -13.67 1.31
N THR A 143 -10.40 -12.38 1.56
CA THR A 143 -9.71 -11.64 2.62
C THR A 143 -10.27 -11.97 4.00
N GLY A 144 -11.51 -12.46 4.11
CA GLY A 144 -12.17 -12.63 5.41
C GLY A 144 -12.43 -11.29 6.15
N ALA A 145 -12.43 -10.17 5.42
CA ALA A 145 -12.76 -8.86 5.97
C ALA A 145 -14.24 -8.79 6.38
N THR A 146 -14.51 -8.02 7.44
CA THR A 146 -15.87 -7.72 7.90
C THR A 146 -16.63 -6.84 6.91
N GLN A 147 -17.96 -6.87 6.94
CA GLN A 147 -18.80 -6.02 6.06
C GLN A 147 -18.41 -4.53 6.16
N LYS A 148 -18.19 -4.03 7.38
CA LYS A 148 -17.74 -2.65 7.61
C LYS A 148 -16.43 -2.31 6.87
N GLN A 149 -15.50 -3.26 6.80
CA GLN A 149 -14.23 -3.06 6.07
C GLN A 149 -14.43 -3.13 4.55
N LEU A 150 -15.35 -3.98 4.06
CA LEU A 150 -15.73 -4.04 2.65
C LEU A 150 -16.46 -2.76 2.20
N ASP A 151 -17.31 -2.20 3.04
CA ASP A 151 -17.99 -0.92 2.78
C ASP A 151 -16.98 0.25 2.71
N ALA A 152 -15.99 0.24 3.62
CA ALA A 152 -14.89 1.21 3.61
C ALA A 152 -14.01 1.04 2.35
N ALA A 153 -13.74 -0.21 1.94
CA ALA A 153 -12.99 -0.50 0.72
C ALA A 153 -13.72 0.00 -0.53
N THR A 154 -15.04 -0.21 -0.57
CA THR A 154 -15.92 0.30 -1.64
C THR A 154 -15.88 1.82 -1.70
N SER A 155 -15.97 2.49 -0.55
CA SER A 155 -15.87 3.95 -0.45
C SER A 155 -14.51 4.48 -0.96
N GLU A 156 -13.41 3.77 -0.68
CA GLU A 156 -12.09 4.12 -1.20
C GLU A 156 -12.02 3.97 -2.72
N ILE A 157 -12.58 2.90 -3.30
CA ILE A 157 -12.60 2.69 -4.77
C ILE A 157 -13.29 3.85 -5.48
N PHE A 158 -14.45 4.30 -4.97
CA PHE A 158 -15.20 5.42 -5.55
C PHE A 158 -14.60 6.80 -5.21
N GLY A 159 -13.75 6.88 -4.17
CA GLY A 159 -13.10 8.10 -3.74
C GLY A 159 -11.67 8.24 -4.26
N LYS A 160 -10.70 8.04 -3.36
CA LYS A 160 -9.27 8.30 -3.62
C LYS A 160 -8.54 7.11 -4.28
N GLY A 161 -9.17 5.95 -4.33
CA GLY A 161 -8.62 4.67 -4.79
C GLY A 161 -8.19 3.77 -3.63
N LEU A 162 -8.58 2.50 -3.70
CA LEU A 162 -8.24 1.46 -2.73
C LEU A 162 -6.89 0.83 -3.07
N ILE A 163 -5.99 0.70 -2.08
CA ILE A 163 -4.79 -0.12 -2.25
C ILE A 163 -5.14 -1.57 -1.90
N ALA A 164 -4.91 -2.48 -2.85
CA ALA A 164 -5.14 -3.90 -2.68
C ALA A 164 -3.96 -4.72 -3.18
N VAL A 165 -3.88 -5.98 -2.77
CA VAL A 165 -2.90 -6.96 -3.26
C VAL A 165 -3.61 -8.24 -3.65
N GLY A 166 -3.23 -8.80 -4.79
CA GLY A 166 -3.93 -9.96 -5.33
C GLY A 166 -3.46 -10.32 -6.73
N ILE A 167 -4.33 -11.02 -7.45
CA ILE A 167 -4.13 -11.44 -8.84
C ILE A 167 -5.32 -11.01 -9.69
N THR A 168 -5.08 -10.80 -10.98
CA THR A 168 -6.14 -10.54 -11.96
C THR A 168 -6.35 -11.81 -12.77
N GLU A 169 -7.59 -12.28 -12.82
CA GLU A 169 -8.00 -13.48 -13.55
C GLU A 169 -8.97 -13.11 -14.67
N VAL A 170 -8.96 -13.88 -15.75
CA VAL A 170 -9.95 -13.77 -16.82
C VAL A 170 -11.15 -14.62 -16.44
N ILE A 171 -12.34 -14.03 -16.46
CA ILE A 171 -13.58 -14.78 -16.28
C ILE A 171 -14.18 -15.04 -17.67
N GLU A 172 -14.30 -16.32 -18.01
CA GLU A 172 -15.00 -16.75 -19.22
C GLU A 172 -16.51 -16.73 -19.01
N ASN A 173 -17.26 -16.56 -20.10
CA ASN A 173 -18.72 -16.66 -20.12
C ASN A 173 -19.48 -15.68 -19.21
N VAL A 174 -18.93 -14.49 -18.96
CA VAL A 174 -19.68 -13.40 -18.29
C VAL A 174 -20.83 -12.90 -19.18
N ASP A 175 -20.63 -12.95 -20.49
CA ASP A 175 -21.61 -12.79 -21.56
C ASP A 175 -21.23 -13.79 -22.68
N PRO A 176 -22.18 -14.40 -23.42
CA PRO A 176 -21.89 -15.25 -24.58
C PRO A 176 -20.92 -14.64 -25.62
N THR A 177 -20.72 -13.33 -25.61
CA THR A 177 -19.84 -12.60 -26.55
C THR A 177 -18.61 -11.95 -25.91
N ASN A 178 -18.57 -11.77 -24.59
CA ASN A 178 -17.53 -10.99 -23.92
C ASN A 178 -16.90 -11.68 -22.71
N ARG A 179 -15.58 -11.57 -22.60
CA ARG A 179 -14.79 -12.01 -21.44
C ARG A 179 -14.73 -10.89 -20.40
N GLY A 180 -14.86 -11.26 -19.12
CA GLY A 180 -14.59 -10.36 -18.01
C GLY A 180 -13.15 -10.51 -17.50
N THR A 181 -12.69 -9.54 -16.71
CA THR A 181 -11.47 -9.69 -15.92
C THR A 181 -11.73 -9.26 -14.48
N GLN A 182 -11.47 -10.15 -13.54
CA GLN A 182 -11.71 -9.92 -12.12
C GLN A 182 -10.40 -9.73 -11.38
N PHE A 183 -10.35 -8.75 -10.48
CA PHE A 183 -9.30 -8.69 -9.48
C PHE A 183 -9.72 -9.51 -8.25
N VAL A 184 -8.95 -10.53 -7.92
CA VAL A 184 -9.13 -11.35 -6.72
C VAL A 184 -8.11 -10.89 -5.67
N GLY A 185 -8.62 -10.19 -4.65
CA GLY A 185 -7.82 -9.62 -3.57
C GLY A 185 -7.54 -10.62 -2.46
N THR A 186 -6.27 -10.75 -2.08
CA THR A 186 -5.84 -11.53 -0.91
C THR A 186 -5.71 -10.67 0.35
N GLN A 187 -5.61 -9.35 0.18
CA GLN A 187 -5.55 -8.36 1.25
C GLN A 187 -5.85 -6.96 0.66
N PHE A 188 -6.36 -6.05 1.49
CA PHE A 188 -6.48 -4.64 1.11
C PHE A 188 -6.13 -3.71 2.28
N TYR A 189 -5.83 -2.47 1.95
CA TYR A 189 -5.29 -1.48 2.86
C TYR A 189 -6.19 -0.26 2.86
N LEU A 190 -6.70 0.08 4.03
CA LEU A 190 -7.50 1.27 4.24
C LEU A 190 -6.60 2.43 4.66
N ARG A 191 -6.91 3.62 4.17
CA ARG A 191 -6.17 4.82 4.52
C ARG A 191 -6.35 5.17 5.98
N VAL A 192 -5.29 5.67 6.58
CA VAL A 192 -5.36 6.35 7.86
C VAL A 192 -5.82 7.77 7.60
N GLU A 193 -7.06 8.08 7.94
CA GLU A 193 -7.61 9.42 7.77
C GLU A 193 -7.24 10.31 8.98
N PRO A 194 -6.89 11.59 8.74
CA PRO A 194 -6.77 12.58 9.80
C PRO A 194 -8.11 12.74 10.53
N LYS A 195 -8.04 13.04 11.83
CA LYS A 195 -9.21 13.46 12.61
C LYS A 195 -9.35 14.97 12.60
#